data_AF-A0A7Z0WNZ9-F1
#
_entry.id   AF-A0A7Z0WNZ9-F1
#
_cell.length_a   1.000
_cell.length_b   1.000
_cell.length_c   1.000
_cell.angle_alpha   90.00
_cell.angle_beta   90.00
_cell.angle_gamma   90.00
#
_symmetry.space_group_name_H-M   'P 1'
#
loop_
_entity.id
_entity.type
_entity.pdbx_description
1 polymer ?
#
loop_
_entity_poly.entity_id
_entity_poly.type
_entity_poly.pdbx_seq_one_letter_code
_entity_poly.pdbx_strand_id
1 'polypeptide(L)'
;MESAAEGGDMGTSIRWRGPRGAGWTTFRRSIGQLGGTAGMARTPEEIPNPRQGDGPISQRGVRTRGQRFFDALEEELRADPEAFGLRDTMRAGASRLVRAMNELRHDLAAFGPPPAEWTGSDTEWFMSEFVTAVAGERTGIIDAFVRRSATRCAEELLNDPRVRRAVAGQTRSSSLAMDLFCSVYRLFFADIVTEFAKAAVAEQVKLALPGLVLIDPGGQIPAWVGEQVASWIPNPCEQGKDDSDRSVADLAADLVGDNVDRALGLTSGTET
;
A
#
# COMPACT_ATOMS: atom_id res chain seq x y z
N MET A 1 42.45 -27.26 22.95
CA MET A 1 41.02 -27.11 23.34
C MET A 1 40.66 -25.67 22.99
N GLU A 2 40.44 -25.44 21.70
CA GLU A 2 40.15 -24.13 21.11
C GLU A 2 38.63 -24.01 20.98
N SER A 3 38.06 -23.03 21.68
CA SER A 3 36.64 -22.70 21.62
C SER A 3 36.41 -21.81 20.41
N ALA A 4 35.64 -22.30 19.44
CA ALA A 4 35.19 -21.54 18.29
C ALA A 4 34.21 -20.45 18.74
N ALA A 5 34.45 -19.22 18.30
CA ALA A 5 33.52 -18.12 18.39
C ALA A 5 32.40 -18.33 17.37
N GLU A 6 31.15 -18.34 17.84
CA GLU A 6 29.95 -18.25 17.02
C GLU A 6 29.97 -16.95 16.22
N GLY A 7 30.01 -17.09 14.89
CA GLY A 7 29.77 -16.00 13.96
C GLY A 7 28.31 -15.59 14.03
N GLY A 8 28.05 -14.46 14.68
CA GLY A 8 26.78 -13.77 14.56
C GLY A 8 26.55 -13.37 13.10
N ASP A 9 25.47 -13.91 12.52
CA ASP A 9 24.97 -13.54 11.19
C ASP A 9 24.56 -12.07 11.23
N MET A 10 25.45 -11.23 10.72
CA MET A 10 25.34 -9.79 10.71
C MET A 10 24.33 -9.42 9.62
N GLY A 11 23.09 -9.15 10.03
CA GLY A 11 21.98 -8.79 9.16
C GLY A 11 22.40 -7.79 8.08
N THR A 12 22.63 -8.29 6.87
CA THR A 12 22.97 -7.44 5.74
C THR A 12 21.72 -6.65 5.39
N SER A 13 21.75 -5.35 5.66
CA SER A 13 20.82 -4.40 5.06
C SER A 13 20.80 -4.65 3.56
N ILE A 14 19.73 -5.29 3.07
CA ILE A 14 19.55 -5.57 1.66
C ILE A 14 19.34 -4.19 1.02
N ARG A 15 20.43 -3.59 0.54
CA ARG A 15 20.37 -2.34 -0.22
C ARG A 15 19.33 -2.55 -1.31
N TRP A 16 18.23 -1.81 -1.22
CA TRP A 16 17.22 -1.73 -2.26
C TRP A 16 17.93 -1.52 -3.58
N ARG A 17 17.89 -2.52 -4.46
CA ARG A 17 18.70 -2.52 -5.70
C ARG A 17 18.19 -1.51 -6.74
N GLY A 18 17.11 -0.79 -6.42
CA GLY A 18 16.44 0.17 -7.27
C GLY A 18 15.76 -0.53 -8.44
N PRO A 19 14.70 0.05 -9.00
CA PRO A 19 14.14 -0.44 -10.25
C PRO A 19 15.15 -0.26 -11.40
N ARG A 20 15.36 -1.30 -12.21
CA ARG A 20 16.28 -1.29 -13.37
C ARG A 20 15.54 -1.77 -14.61
N GLY A 21 16.07 -1.53 -15.81
CA GLY A 21 15.44 -2.01 -17.05
C GLY A 21 14.89 -0.91 -17.97
N ALA A 22 14.37 -1.33 -19.12
CA ALA A 22 13.99 -0.45 -20.22
C ALA A 22 12.73 0.36 -19.90
N GLY A 23 11.71 -0.29 -19.31
CA GLY A 23 10.50 0.36 -18.80
C GLY A 23 10.83 1.46 -17.79
N TRP A 24 11.64 1.15 -16.78
CA TRP A 24 12.07 2.12 -15.76
C TRP A 24 12.90 3.27 -16.34
N THR A 25 13.73 3.00 -17.36
CA THR A 25 14.46 4.06 -18.08
C THR A 25 13.51 5.00 -18.82
N THR A 26 12.47 4.46 -19.45
CA THR A 26 11.44 5.23 -20.15
C THR A 26 10.60 6.05 -19.19
N PHE A 27 10.21 5.46 -18.06
CA PHE A 27 9.53 6.15 -16.98
C PHE A 27 10.39 7.30 -16.44
N ARG A 28 11.67 7.05 -16.13
CA ARG A 28 12.63 8.06 -15.65
C ARG A 28 12.76 9.24 -16.63
N ARG A 29 12.84 8.97 -17.93
CA ARG A 29 12.88 10.03 -18.97
C ARG A 29 11.59 10.86 -18.98
N SER A 30 10.43 10.25 -18.74
CA SER A 30 9.13 10.93 -18.68
C SER A 30 8.99 11.88 -17.48
N ILE A 31 9.64 11.52 -16.36
CA ILE A 31 9.78 12.38 -15.19
C ILE A 31 10.74 13.54 -15.50
N GLY A 32 11.89 13.27 -16.13
CA GLY A 32 12.86 14.29 -16.54
C GLY A 32 12.27 15.40 -17.43
N GLN A 33 11.28 15.08 -18.27
CA GLN A 33 10.58 16.05 -19.11
C GLN A 33 9.73 17.07 -18.32
N LEU A 34 9.38 16.80 -17.06
CA LEU A 34 8.74 17.77 -16.17
C LEU A 34 9.69 18.92 -15.83
N GLY A 35 10.94 18.57 -15.47
CA GLY A 35 11.97 19.55 -15.09
C GLY A 35 12.54 20.36 -16.26
N GLY A 36 12.41 19.86 -17.49
CA GLY A 36 12.89 20.58 -18.69
C GLY A 36 11.97 21.71 -19.16
N THR A 37 10.74 21.80 -18.63
CA THR A 37 9.72 22.77 -19.05
C THR A 37 9.17 23.62 -17.90
N ALA A 38 9.26 23.14 -16.66
CA ALA A 38 9.01 23.93 -15.46
C ALA A 38 10.31 24.66 -15.06
N GLY A 39 10.24 25.98 -14.84
CA GLY A 39 11.32 26.69 -14.15
C GLY A 39 11.57 26.09 -12.75
N MET A 40 12.77 26.28 -12.19
CA MET A 40 13.09 25.80 -10.84
C MET A 40 12.10 26.37 -9.81
N ALA A 41 11.35 25.49 -9.14
CA ALA A 41 10.45 25.81 -8.04
C ALA A 41 11.25 25.83 -6.73
N ARG A 42 11.26 26.96 -6.04
CA ARG A 42 11.96 27.17 -4.77
C ARG A 42 11.12 26.80 -3.56
N THR A 43 9.80 26.76 -3.71
CA THR A 43 8.86 26.36 -2.65
C THR A 43 7.82 25.35 -3.16
N PRO A 44 7.21 24.54 -2.28
CA PRO A 44 6.15 23.59 -2.66
C PRO A 44 4.94 24.26 -3.32
N GLU A 45 4.62 25.51 -2.98
CA GLU A 45 3.47 26.26 -3.50
C GLU A 45 3.67 26.74 -4.95
N GLU A 46 4.93 26.81 -5.40
CA GLU A 46 5.29 27.18 -6.78
C GLU A 46 5.09 26.01 -7.76
N ILE A 47 4.88 24.79 -7.26
CA ILE A 47 4.61 23.61 -8.08
C ILE A 47 3.15 23.68 -8.54
N PRO A 48 2.87 23.75 -9.85
CA PRO A 48 1.51 23.84 -10.35
C PRO A 48 0.67 22.64 -9.90
N ASN A 49 -0.49 22.90 -9.29
CA ASN A 49 -1.44 21.85 -8.95
C ASN A 49 -1.98 21.19 -10.24
N PRO A 50 -1.87 19.86 -10.42
CA PRO A 50 -2.33 19.15 -11.60
C PRO A 50 -3.80 19.32 -11.92
N ARG A 51 -4.61 19.61 -10.90
CA ARG A 51 -6.06 19.79 -11.02
C ARG A 51 -6.44 21.16 -11.57
N GLN A 52 -5.50 22.08 -11.76
CA GLN A 52 -5.77 23.49 -12.06
C GLN A 52 -5.10 24.03 -13.34
N GLY A 53 -4.46 23.21 -14.18
CA GLY A 53 -3.81 23.72 -15.39
C GLY A 53 -3.57 22.71 -16.51
N ASP A 54 -3.24 23.24 -17.71
CA ASP A 54 -3.04 22.50 -18.97
C ASP A 54 -1.56 22.21 -19.29
N GLY A 55 -0.67 22.32 -18.30
CA GLY A 55 0.78 22.14 -18.45
C GLY A 55 1.29 20.69 -18.40
N PRO A 56 2.62 20.48 -18.37
CA PRO A 56 3.25 19.16 -18.24
C PRO A 56 2.87 18.41 -16.96
N ILE A 57 2.51 19.16 -15.90
CA ILE A 57 2.03 18.69 -14.59
C ILE A 57 0.48 18.62 -14.56
N SER A 58 -0.23 18.82 -15.68
CA SER A 58 -1.70 18.65 -15.75
C SER A 58 -2.16 17.27 -15.29
N GLN A 59 -3.45 17.12 -14.97
CA GLN A 59 -4.07 15.83 -14.65
C GLN A 59 -3.77 14.76 -15.71
N ARG A 60 -3.78 15.13 -17.00
CA ARG A 60 -3.41 14.25 -18.12
C ARG A 60 -1.93 13.82 -18.03
N GLY A 61 -1.05 14.75 -17.68
CA GLY A 61 0.37 14.50 -17.47
C GLY A 61 0.65 13.58 -16.28
N VAL A 62 -0.06 13.74 -15.16
CA VAL A 62 0.03 12.84 -14.00
C VAL A 62 -0.49 11.45 -14.36
N ARG A 63 -1.64 11.36 -15.02
CA ARG A 63 -2.22 10.09 -15.50
C ARG A 63 -1.27 9.31 -16.40
N THR A 64 -0.68 9.99 -17.38
CA THR A 64 0.30 9.38 -18.30
C THR A 64 1.52 8.81 -17.55
N ARG A 65 1.96 9.48 -16.49
CA ARG A 65 3.09 9.03 -15.68
C ARG A 65 2.74 7.88 -14.75
N GLY A 66 1.53 7.91 -14.17
CA GLY A 66 0.98 6.75 -13.47
C GLY A 66 0.94 5.51 -14.37
N GLN A 67 0.53 5.67 -15.63
CA GLN A 67 0.50 4.56 -16.58
C GLN A 67 1.90 4.02 -16.86
N ARG A 68 2.85 4.90 -17.18
CA ARG A 68 4.25 4.49 -17.43
C ARG A 68 4.92 3.86 -16.21
N PHE A 69 4.53 4.26 -15.00
CA PHE A 69 4.97 3.62 -13.77
C PHE A 69 4.45 2.17 -13.71
N PHE A 70 3.16 1.95 -13.97
CA PHE A 70 2.59 0.61 -14.02
C PHE A 70 3.21 -0.24 -15.12
N ASP A 71 3.36 0.28 -16.34
CA ASP A 71 3.97 -0.46 -17.44
C ASP A 71 5.39 -0.93 -17.07
N ALA A 72 6.18 -0.06 -16.41
CA ALA A 72 7.54 -0.39 -15.95
C ALA A 72 7.55 -1.40 -14.78
N LEU A 73 6.61 -1.28 -13.84
CA LEU A 73 6.44 -2.21 -12.73
C LEU A 73 6.01 -3.59 -13.24
N GLU A 74 5.08 -3.62 -14.18
CA GLU A 74 4.56 -4.82 -14.81
C GLU A 74 5.64 -5.54 -15.62
N GLU A 75 6.45 -4.80 -16.41
CA GLU A 75 7.62 -5.34 -17.11
C GLU A 75 8.62 -6.00 -16.14
N GLU A 76 8.94 -5.32 -15.03
CA GLU A 76 9.89 -5.83 -14.02
C GLU A 76 9.35 -7.08 -13.32
N LEU A 77 8.10 -7.05 -12.84
CA LEU A 77 7.48 -8.17 -12.12
C LEU A 77 7.20 -9.37 -13.03
N ARG A 78 7.05 -9.17 -14.34
CA ARG A 78 6.99 -10.29 -15.30
C ARG A 78 8.36 -10.92 -15.51
N ALA A 79 9.42 -10.12 -15.55
CA ALA A 79 10.79 -10.61 -15.73
C ALA A 79 11.32 -11.28 -14.45
N ASP A 80 11.00 -10.72 -13.29
CA ASP A 80 11.36 -11.20 -11.97
C ASP A 80 10.15 -11.06 -11.02
N PRO A 81 9.35 -12.13 -10.84
CA PRO A 81 8.20 -12.12 -9.94
C PRO A 81 8.53 -11.83 -8.47
N GLU A 82 9.79 -12.03 -8.08
CA GLU A 82 10.29 -11.75 -6.72
C GLU A 82 10.85 -10.33 -6.58
N ALA A 83 10.83 -9.53 -7.66
CA ALA A 83 11.33 -8.17 -7.64
C ALA A 83 10.72 -7.37 -6.48
N PHE A 84 11.60 -6.76 -5.70
CA PHE A 84 11.29 -5.98 -4.49
C PHE A 84 10.63 -6.77 -3.35
N GLY A 85 10.39 -8.08 -3.50
CA GLY A 85 9.56 -8.87 -2.59
C GLY A 85 8.11 -8.37 -2.50
N LEU A 86 7.65 -7.60 -3.50
CA LEU A 86 6.40 -6.84 -3.43
C LEU A 86 5.18 -7.77 -3.46
N ARG A 87 5.13 -8.66 -4.45
CA ARG A 87 3.99 -9.57 -4.68
C ARG A 87 3.75 -10.49 -3.49
N ASP A 88 4.79 -11.16 -3.01
CA ASP A 88 4.69 -12.10 -1.89
C ASP A 88 4.34 -11.41 -0.57
N THR A 89 4.92 -10.24 -0.32
CA THR A 89 4.63 -9.47 0.90
C THR A 89 3.21 -8.92 0.90
N MET A 90 2.74 -8.42 -0.24
CA MET A 90 1.35 -7.98 -0.39
C MET A 90 0.37 -9.14 -0.23
N ARG A 91 0.65 -10.31 -0.83
CA ARG A 91 -0.18 -11.52 -0.65
C ARG A 91 -0.22 -11.96 0.81
N ALA A 92 0.93 -12.09 1.46
CA ALA A 92 1.01 -12.48 2.85
C ALA A 92 0.29 -11.49 3.79
N GLY A 93 0.46 -10.18 3.57
CA GLY A 93 -0.27 -9.13 4.30
C GLY A 93 -1.77 -9.21 4.08
N ALA A 94 -2.21 -9.35 2.83
CA ALA A 94 -3.62 -9.46 2.47
C ALA A 94 -4.30 -10.70 3.06
N SER A 95 -3.67 -11.87 3.00
CA SER A 95 -4.22 -13.08 3.61
C SER A 95 -4.40 -12.93 5.13
N ARG A 96 -3.44 -12.26 5.79
CA ARG A 96 -3.54 -11.96 7.23
C ARG A 96 -4.63 -10.93 7.53
N LEU A 97 -4.77 -9.91 6.69
CA LEU A 97 -5.88 -8.94 6.77
C LEU A 97 -7.23 -9.64 6.66
N VAL A 98 -7.42 -10.51 5.66
CA VAL A 98 -8.68 -11.26 5.49
C VAL A 98 -8.99 -12.09 6.73
N ARG A 99 -7.99 -12.76 7.31
CA ARG A 99 -8.15 -13.51 8.56
C ARG A 99 -8.57 -12.61 9.73
N ALA A 100 -7.85 -11.51 9.96
CA ALA A 100 -8.16 -10.56 11.03
C ALA A 100 -9.56 -9.95 10.87
N MET A 101 -9.94 -9.57 9.65
CA MET A 101 -11.28 -9.05 9.38
C MET A 101 -12.35 -10.13 9.53
N ASN A 102 -12.06 -11.39 9.20
CA ASN A 102 -13.00 -12.50 9.40
C ASN A 102 -13.25 -12.74 10.90
N GLU A 103 -12.23 -12.62 11.75
CA GLU A 103 -12.40 -12.66 13.21
C GLU A 103 -13.34 -11.54 13.67
N LEU A 104 -13.11 -10.30 13.19
CA LEU A 104 -13.95 -9.13 13.49
C LEU A 104 -15.39 -9.23 12.95
N ARG A 105 -15.62 -10.01 11.89
CA ARG A 105 -16.97 -10.31 11.40
C ARG A 105 -17.77 -11.16 12.39
N HIS A 106 -17.11 -12.02 13.15
CA HIS A 106 -17.78 -12.86 14.15
C HIS A 106 -17.89 -12.13 15.48
N ASP A 107 -16.84 -11.41 15.87
CA ASP A 107 -16.79 -10.66 17.11
C ASP A 107 -15.91 -9.41 16.96
N LEU A 108 -16.50 -8.21 17.07
CA LEU A 108 -15.73 -6.97 17.06
C LEU A 108 -14.76 -6.83 18.24
N ALA A 109 -14.87 -7.68 19.27
CA ALA A 109 -13.92 -7.79 20.38
C ALA A 109 -12.96 -8.98 20.23
N ALA A 110 -12.73 -9.49 19.02
CA ALA A 110 -11.92 -10.68 18.76
C ALA A 110 -10.48 -10.62 19.33
N PHE A 111 -9.90 -9.43 19.49
CA PHE A 111 -8.56 -9.25 20.09
C PHE A 111 -8.55 -9.20 21.62
N GLY A 112 -9.72 -9.33 22.25
CA GLY A 112 -9.89 -9.31 23.68
C GLY A 112 -9.57 -7.95 24.33
N PRO A 113 -9.74 -7.86 25.66
CA PRO A 113 -9.34 -6.68 26.41
C PRO A 113 -7.81 -6.59 26.52
N PRO A 114 -7.26 -5.38 26.75
CA PRO A 114 -5.85 -5.22 27.04
C PRO A 114 -5.44 -6.02 28.29
N PRO A 115 -4.20 -6.53 28.34
CA PRO A 115 -3.66 -7.16 29.54
C PRO A 115 -3.48 -6.12 30.65
N ALA A 116 -3.41 -6.56 31.90
CA ALA A 116 -3.42 -5.67 33.07
C ALA A 116 -2.22 -4.71 33.13
N GLU A 117 -1.11 -5.09 32.50
CA GLU A 117 0.11 -4.29 32.37
C GLU A 117 0.06 -3.23 31.26
N TRP A 118 -0.96 -3.24 30.40
CA TRP A 118 -1.11 -2.25 29.33
C TRP A 118 -1.47 -0.88 29.90
N THR A 119 -0.74 0.16 29.50
CA THR A 119 -0.93 1.52 30.00
C THR A 119 -1.69 2.43 29.03
N GLY A 120 -1.98 1.95 27.82
CA GLY A 120 -2.74 2.69 26.82
C GLY A 120 -4.25 2.46 26.96
N SER A 121 -5.00 3.09 26.07
CA SER A 121 -6.43 2.88 25.89
C SER A 121 -6.75 1.54 25.22
N ASP A 122 -7.98 1.06 25.38
CA ASP A 122 -8.51 -0.13 24.67
C ASP A 122 -8.42 0.03 23.14
N THR A 123 -8.55 1.27 22.64
CA THR A 123 -8.41 1.56 21.21
C THR A 123 -6.97 1.44 20.73
N GLU A 124 -5.99 1.86 21.54
CA GLU A 124 -4.58 1.68 21.23
C GLU A 124 -4.18 0.21 21.30
N TRP A 125 -4.75 -0.56 22.24
CA TRP A 125 -4.60 -2.01 22.30
C TRP A 125 -5.14 -2.69 21.04
N PHE A 126 -6.40 -2.40 20.67
CA PHE A 126 -7.00 -2.91 19.44
C PHE A 126 -6.15 -2.60 18.21
N MET A 127 -5.65 -1.36 18.10
CA MET A 127 -4.79 -0.95 17.00
C MET A 127 -3.48 -1.74 16.99
N SER A 128 -2.85 -1.94 18.14
CA SER A 128 -1.62 -2.73 18.28
C SER A 128 -1.83 -4.18 17.84
N GLU A 129 -2.88 -4.83 18.33
CA GLU A 129 -3.19 -6.23 18.01
C GLU A 129 -3.57 -6.39 16.54
N PHE A 130 -4.41 -5.51 16.00
CA PHE A 130 -4.78 -5.54 14.58
C PHE A 130 -3.54 -5.37 13.69
N VAL A 131 -2.69 -4.38 13.98
CA VAL A 131 -1.46 -4.14 13.21
C VAL A 131 -0.53 -5.34 13.28
N THR A 132 -0.38 -5.94 14.46
CA THR A 132 0.45 -7.15 14.65
C THR A 132 -0.10 -8.32 13.86
N ALA A 133 -1.41 -8.57 13.92
CA ALA A 133 -2.09 -9.63 13.20
C ALA A 133 -1.90 -9.53 11.68
N VAL A 134 -1.91 -8.31 11.12
CA VAL A 134 -1.84 -8.04 9.68
C VAL A 134 -0.39 -7.90 9.18
N ALA A 135 0.44 -7.14 9.88
CA ALA A 135 1.81 -6.83 9.44
C ALA A 135 2.81 -7.92 9.82
N GLY A 136 2.58 -8.62 10.93
CA GLY A 136 3.46 -9.64 11.51
C GLY A 136 4.89 -9.18 11.73
N GLU A 137 5.80 -10.15 11.82
CA GLU A 137 7.13 -9.95 12.41
C GLU A 137 8.22 -9.50 11.44
N ARG A 138 8.00 -9.56 10.13
CA ARG A 138 9.03 -9.21 9.14
C ARG A 138 9.24 -7.68 9.10
N THR A 139 10.46 -7.28 8.77
CA THR A 139 10.94 -5.88 8.89
C THR A 139 11.49 -5.30 7.59
N GLY A 140 11.16 -5.87 6.42
CA GLY A 140 11.54 -5.33 5.12
C GLY A 140 10.83 -4.01 4.80
N ILE A 141 11.30 -3.31 3.77
CA ILE A 141 10.69 -2.02 3.34
C ILE A 141 9.22 -2.18 2.94
N ILE A 142 8.88 -3.28 2.24
CA ILE A 142 7.48 -3.56 1.89
C ILE A 142 6.69 -3.96 3.13
N ASP A 143 7.28 -4.67 4.10
CA ASP A 143 6.62 -4.96 5.37
C ASP A 143 6.34 -3.67 6.17
N ALA A 144 7.20 -2.64 6.04
CA ALA A 144 6.93 -1.32 6.62
C ALA A 144 5.73 -0.64 5.97
N PHE A 145 5.54 -0.78 4.64
CA PHE A 145 4.33 -0.34 3.95
C PHE A 145 3.11 -1.11 4.43
N VAL A 146 3.19 -2.44 4.53
CA VAL A 146 2.10 -3.26 5.09
C VAL A 146 1.73 -2.81 6.50
N ARG A 147 2.72 -2.55 7.36
CA ARG A 147 2.48 -2.08 8.74
C ARG A 147 1.77 -0.74 8.78
N ARG A 148 2.22 0.22 7.97
CA ARG A 148 1.56 1.52 7.81
C ARG A 148 0.12 1.37 7.31
N SER A 149 -0.10 0.55 6.28
CA SER A 149 -1.43 0.32 5.73
C SER A 149 -2.34 -0.38 6.73
N ALA A 150 -1.82 -1.33 7.51
CA ALA A 150 -2.54 -1.95 8.61
C ALA A 150 -2.93 -0.95 9.70
N THR A 151 -2.07 0.00 10.04
CA THR A 151 -2.40 1.10 10.98
C THR A 151 -3.57 1.92 10.45
N ARG A 152 -3.53 2.33 9.17
CA ARG A 152 -4.63 3.10 8.56
C ARG A 152 -5.93 2.30 8.49
N CYS A 153 -5.84 0.99 8.25
CA CYS A 153 -6.99 0.09 8.31
C CYS A 153 -7.60 0.02 9.72
N ALA A 154 -6.78 -0.05 10.77
CA ALA A 154 -7.24 0.00 12.14
C ALA A 154 -7.91 1.34 12.49
N GLU A 155 -7.32 2.46 12.03
CA GLU A 155 -7.93 3.79 12.18
C GLU A 155 -9.30 3.87 11.48
N GLU A 156 -9.40 3.35 10.25
CA GLU A 156 -10.66 3.31 9.50
C GLU A 156 -11.72 2.45 10.22
N LEU A 157 -11.32 1.31 10.79
CA LEU A 157 -12.20 0.49 11.63
C LEU A 157 -12.68 1.27 12.86
N LEU A 158 -11.77 1.93 13.58
CA LEU A 158 -12.07 2.70 14.79
C LEU A 158 -12.86 3.99 14.53
N ASN A 159 -12.87 4.48 13.29
CA ASN A 159 -13.74 5.57 12.86
C ASN A 159 -15.23 5.17 12.87
N ASP A 160 -15.55 3.88 12.74
CA ASP A 160 -16.90 3.38 12.91
C ASP A 160 -17.31 3.36 14.40
N PRO A 161 -18.37 4.08 14.81
CA PRO A 161 -18.79 4.14 16.20
C PRO A 161 -19.19 2.78 16.80
N ARG A 162 -19.61 1.80 15.98
CA ARG A 162 -19.98 0.45 16.41
C ARG A 162 -18.75 -0.32 16.86
N VAL A 163 -17.68 -0.27 16.06
CA VAL A 163 -16.39 -0.88 16.38
C VAL A 163 -15.82 -0.25 17.65
N ARG A 164 -15.78 1.09 17.70
CA ARG A 164 -15.25 1.81 18.88
C ARG A 164 -15.98 1.46 20.18
N ARG A 165 -17.31 1.34 20.14
CA ARG A 165 -18.12 0.97 21.31
C ARG A 165 -17.93 -0.49 21.71
N ALA A 166 -17.79 -1.40 20.74
CA ALA A 166 -17.51 -2.80 21.01
C ALA A 166 -16.12 -2.99 21.65
N VAL A 167 -15.09 -2.34 21.11
CA VAL A 167 -13.72 -2.34 21.64
C VAL A 167 -13.67 -1.79 23.07
N ALA A 168 -14.41 -0.72 23.36
CA ALA A 168 -14.51 -0.15 24.70
C ALA A 168 -15.41 -0.95 25.67
N GLY A 169 -15.91 -2.14 25.27
CA GLY A 169 -16.78 -2.98 26.09
C GLY A 169 -18.19 -2.40 26.36
N GLN A 170 -18.59 -1.35 25.64
CA GLN A 170 -19.84 -0.60 25.90
C GLN A 170 -21.06 -1.22 25.21
N THR A 171 -20.85 -2.10 24.23
CA THR A 171 -21.92 -2.82 23.53
C THR A 171 -21.59 -4.30 23.46
N ARG A 172 -22.63 -5.15 23.52
CA ARG A 172 -22.46 -6.57 23.21
C ARG A 172 -21.92 -6.70 21.79
N SER A 173 -21.04 -7.68 21.61
CA SER A 173 -20.41 -8.03 20.34
C SER A 173 -21.40 -7.95 19.18
N SER A 174 -21.14 -7.05 18.25
CA SER A 174 -21.79 -7.00 16.94
C SER A 174 -20.81 -7.50 15.88
N SER A 175 -21.30 -7.83 14.69
CA SER A 175 -20.47 -8.22 13.56
C SER A 175 -19.99 -7.01 12.76
N LEU A 176 -18.78 -7.08 12.21
CA LEU A 176 -18.29 -6.11 11.22
C LEU A 176 -19.26 -6.01 10.02
N ALA A 177 -19.64 -4.78 9.67
CA ALA A 177 -20.50 -4.53 8.53
C ALA A 177 -19.75 -4.73 7.20
N MET A 178 -20.46 -5.22 6.18
CA MET A 178 -19.83 -5.63 4.92
C MET A 178 -19.23 -4.44 4.15
N ASP A 179 -19.91 -3.30 4.15
CA ASP A 179 -19.42 -2.05 3.57
C ASP A 179 -18.09 -1.59 4.21
N LEU A 180 -17.96 -1.73 5.52
CA LEU A 180 -16.73 -1.41 6.24
C LEU A 180 -15.60 -2.39 5.91
N PHE A 181 -15.90 -3.70 5.83
CA PHE A 181 -14.95 -4.71 5.36
C PHE A 181 -14.37 -4.33 3.99
N CYS A 182 -15.24 -3.96 3.05
CA CYS A 182 -14.85 -3.58 1.70
C CYS A 182 -14.01 -2.30 1.67
N SER A 183 -14.36 -1.30 2.48
CA SER A 183 -13.58 -0.07 2.62
C SER A 183 -12.16 -0.37 3.10
N VAL A 184 -12.03 -1.15 4.18
CA VAL A 184 -10.75 -1.52 4.79
C VAL A 184 -9.89 -2.36 3.85
N TYR A 185 -10.49 -3.38 3.22
CA TYR A 185 -9.76 -4.21 2.25
C TYR A 185 -9.21 -3.35 1.11
N ARG A 186 -10.04 -2.48 0.50
CA ARG A 186 -9.58 -1.60 -0.59
C ARG A 186 -8.50 -0.63 -0.13
N LEU A 187 -8.67 -0.04 1.06
CA LEU A 187 -7.71 0.89 1.66
C LEU A 187 -6.33 0.24 1.80
N PHE A 188 -6.27 -1.02 2.22
CA PHE A 188 -5.02 -1.74 2.40
C PHE A 188 -4.17 -1.81 1.10
N PHE A 189 -4.76 -2.27 -0.01
CA PHE A 189 -4.01 -2.37 -1.28
C PHE A 189 -3.68 -0.98 -1.84
N ALA A 190 -4.63 -0.06 -1.79
CA ALA A 190 -4.43 1.32 -2.23
C ALA A 190 -3.24 1.97 -1.53
N ASP A 191 -3.14 1.81 -0.22
CA ASP A 191 -2.08 2.44 0.56
C ASP A 191 -0.70 1.80 0.28
N ILE A 192 -0.60 0.47 0.20
CA ILE A 192 0.69 -0.19 -0.12
C ILE A 192 1.21 0.23 -1.49
N VAL A 193 0.37 0.15 -2.53
CA VAL A 193 0.79 0.49 -3.89
C VAL A 193 1.09 2.00 -4.01
N THR A 194 0.34 2.85 -3.32
CA THR A 194 0.61 4.29 -3.25
C THR A 194 2.01 4.56 -2.68
N GLU A 195 2.34 3.94 -1.55
CA GLU A 195 3.61 4.19 -0.87
C GLU A 195 4.79 3.58 -1.64
N PHE A 196 4.61 2.40 -2.23
CA PHE A 196 5.60 1.83 -3.14
C PHE A 196 5.82 2.73 -4.37
N ALA A 197 4.75 3.23 -4.99
CA ALA A 197 4.84 4.14 -6.12
C ALA A 197 5.55 5.44 -5.73
N LYS A 198 5.20 6.05 -4.59
CA LYS A 198 5.89 7.22 -4.06
C LYS A 198 7.38 6.97 -3.87
N ALA A 199 7.76 5.86 -3.23
CA ALA A 199 9.15 5.51 -2.98
C ALA A 199 9.92 5.28 -4.30
N ALA A 200 9.35 4.50 -5.22
CA ALA A 200 9.94 4.22 -6.53
C ALA A 200 10.08 5.49 -7.38
N VAL A 201 9.04 6.33 -7.45
CA VAL A 201 9.09 7.61 -8.15
C VAL A 201 10.15 8.50 -7.52
N ALA A 202 10.20 8.64 -6.19
CA ALA A 202 11.19 9.46 -5.51
C ALA A 202 12.63 9.03 -5.82
N GLU A 203 12.91 7.72 -5.89
CA GLU A 203 14.21 7.20 -6.29
C GLU A 203 14.52 7.49 -7.77
N GLN A 204 13.55 7.29 -8.66
CA GLN A 204 13.73 7.59 -10.09
C GLN A 204 13.91 9.09 -10.35
N VAL A 205 13.22 9.93 -9.58
CA VAL A 205 13.34 11.39 -9.53
C VAL A 205 14.77 11.81 -9.19
N LYS A 206 15.35 11.29 -8.10
CA LYS A 206 16.73 11.57 -7.69
C LYS A 206 17.74 11.20 -8.77
N LEU A 207 17.52 10.07 -9.45
CA LEU A 207 18.39 9.58 -10.52
C LEU A 207 18.21 10.34 -11.85
N ALA A 208 17.00 10.78 -12.17
CA ALA A 208 16.69 11.50 -13.42
C ALA A 208 17.21 12.93 -13.41
N LEU A 209 17.09 13.60 -12.27
CA LEU A 209 17.38 15.01 -12.10
C LEU A 209 18.09 15.17 -10.75
N PRO A 210 19.43 15.17 -10.71
CA PRO A 210 20.19 15.39 -9.48
C PRO A 210 19.84 16.71 -8.76
N GLY A 211 19.17 17.64 -9.43
CA GLY A 211 18.64 18.89 -8.89
C GLY A 211 17.15 18.88 -8.49
N LEU A 212 16.45 17.74 -8.43
CA LEU A 212 14.98 17.70 -8.23
C LEU A 212 14.50 18.23 -6.86
N VAL A 213 15.39 18.39 -5.88
CA VAL A 213 15.11 19.21 -4.67
C VAL A 213 14.65 20.63 -5.05
N LEU A 214 15.04 21.12 -6.23
CA LEU A 214 14.70 22.45 -6.78
C LEU A 214 13.48 22.45 -7.71
N ILE A 215 12.78 21.32 -7.90
CA ILE A 215 11.60 21.22 -8.78
C ILE A 215 10.40 20.68 -8.00
N ASP A 216 10.63 19.77 -7.05
CA ASP A 216 9.60 19.24 -6.17
C ASP A 216 10.11 19.08 -4.73
N PRO A 217 10.40 20.20 -4.03
CA PRO A 217 10.89 20.15 -2.65
C PRO A 217 9.90 19.48 -1.69
N GLY A 218 8.60 19.47 -2.01
CA GLY A 218 7.54 18.89 -1.19
C GLY A 218 7.18 17.44 -1.47
N GLY A 219 7.74 16.82 -2.51
CA GLY A 219 7.38 15.45 -2.91
C GLY A 219 5.95 15.31 -3.45
N GLN A 220 5.39 16.38 -4.01
CA GLN A 220 4.04 16.41 -4.55
C GLN A 220 3.87 15.53 -5.80
N ILE A 221 4.91 15.41 -6.64
CA ILE A 221 4.86 14.57 -7.85
C ILE A 221 4.78 13.08 -7.50
N PRO A 222 5.66 12.52 -6.63
CA PRO A 222 5.46 11.18 -6.08
C PRO A 222 4.06 10.98 -5.47
N ALA A 223 3.54 11.98 -4.74
CA ALA A 223 2.22 11.88 -4.13
C ALA A 223 1.09 11.78 -5.17
N TRP A 224 1.06 12.66 -6.18
CA TRP A 224 0.04 12.63 -7.23
C TRP A 224 0.10 11.36 -8.08
N VAL A 225 1.30 10.88 -8.40
CA VAL A 225 1.46 9.60 -9.11
C VAL A 225 0.94 8.45 -8.24
N GLY A 226 1.27 8.43 -6.95
CA GLY A 226 0.74 7.44 -6.00
C GLY A 226 -0.78 7.45 -5.91
N GLU A 227 -1.41 8.62 -5.75
CA GLU A 227 -2.87 8.77 -5.73
C GLU A 227 -3.53 8.30 -7.03
N GLN A 228 -2.94 8.65 -8.18
CA GLN A 228 -3.44 8.24 -9.47
C GLN A 228 -3.34 6.73 -9.67
N VAL A 229 -2.26 6.13 -9.18
CA VAL A 229 -2.02 4.68 -9.21
C VAL A 229 -3.05 3.95 -8.34
N ALA A 230 -3.30 4.45 -7.12
CA ALA A 230 -4.30 3.90 -6.21
C ALA A 230 -5.71 3.88 -6.82
N SER A 231 -6.04 4.87 -7.65
CA SER A 231 -7.37 4.97 -8.28
C SER A 231 -7.68 3.84 -9.27
N TRP A 232 -6.69 3.06 -9.68
CA TRP A 232 -6.86 1.92 -10.59
C TRP A 232 -6.98 0.58 -9.87
N ILE A 233 -6.80 0.55 -8.55
CA ILE A 233 -6.96 -0.68 -7.78
C ILE A 233 -8.46 -0.99 -7.68
N PRO A 234 -8.89 -2.16 -8.20
CA PRO A 234 -10.30 -2.51 -8.25
C PRO A 234 -10.87 -2.73 -6.85
N ASN A 235 -12.19 -2.51 -6.74
CA ASN A 235 -12.95 -2.83 -5.55
C ASN A 235 -13.28 -4.34 -5.55
N PRO A 236 -12.75 -5.14 -4.61
CA PRO A 236 -13.00 -6.59 -4.59
C PRO A 236 -14.46 -6.92 -4.32
N CYS A 237 -15.17 -6.05 -3.61
CA CYS A 237 -16.57 -6.23 -3.30
C CYS A 237 -17.52 -5.83 -4.44
N GLU A 238 -17.02 -5.21 -5.51
CA GLU A 238 -17.81 -5.04 -6.74
C GLU A 238 -17.85 -6.32 -7.56
N GLN A 239 -16.81 -7.17 -7.46
CA GLN A 239 -16.72 -8.45 -8.18
C GLN A 239 -17.54 -9.56 -7.51
N GLY A 240 -17.90 -9.42 -6.23
CA GLY A 240 -18.70 -10.40 -5.48
C GLY A 240 -20.21 -10.23 -5.55
N LYS A 241 -20.71 -9.21 -6.26
CA LYS A 241 -22.15 -8.92 -6.31
C LYS A 241 -22.96 -9.96 -7.08
N ASP A 242 -22.31 -10.77 -7.93
CA ASP A 242 -22.97 -11.78 -8.75
C ASP A 242 -23.06 -13.18 -8.08
N ASP A 243 -22.45 -13.40 -6.91
CA ASP A 243 -22.46 -14.68 -6.18
C ASP A 243 -23.06 -14.50 -4.77
N SER A 244 -24.40 -14.44 -4.69
CA SER A 244 -25.14 -13.98 -3.51
C SER A 244 -25.04 -14.85 -2.25
N ASP A 245 -24.49 -16.07 -2.36
CA ASP A 245 -24.40 -17.04 -1.27
C ASP A 245 -22.99 -17.24 -0.71
N ARG A 246 -21.95 -16.69 -1.36
CA ARG A 246 -20.56 -16.83 -0.88
C ARG A 246 -20.24 -15.74 0.15
N SER A 247 -19.59 -16.11 1.26
CA SER A 247 -19.14 -15.09 2.21
C SER A 247 -18.03 -14.26 1.55
N VAL A 248 -18.16 -12.93 1.61
CA VAL A 248 -17.18 -12.00 1.00
C VAL A 248 -15.76 -12.20 1.57
N ALA A 249 -15.64 -12.81 2.76
CA ALA A 249 -14.34 -13.20 3.32
C ALA A 249 -13.72 -14.38 2.56
N ASP A 250 -14.52 -15.38 2.19
CA ASP A 250 -14.07 -16.51 1.35
C ASP A 250 -13.75 -16.02 -0.07
N LEU A 251 -14.59 -15.12 -0.60
CA LEU A 251 -14.33 -14.46 -1.86
C LEU A 251 -13.05 -13.60 -1.80
N ALA A 252 -12.85 -12.82 -0.74
CA ALA A 252 -11.66 -12.00 -0.59
C ALA A 252 -10.39 -12.85 -0.42
N ALA A 253 -10.48 -14.00 0.25
CA ALA A 253 -9.39 -14.98 0.38
C ALA A 253 -9.03 -15.59 -0.99
N ASP A 254 -10.02 -16.04 -1.75
CA ASP A 254 -9.86 -16.59 -3.10
C ASP A 254 -9.28 -15.53 -4.06
N LEU A 255 -9.71 -14.28 -3.91
CA LEU A 255 -9.28 -13.18 -4.76
C LEU A 255 -8.00 -12.47 -4.28
N VAL A 256 -7.33 -12.90 -3.20
CA VAL A 256 -6.08 -12.24 -2.77
C VAL A 256 -5.04 -12.28 -3.88
N GLY A 257 -4.86 -13.43 -4.52
CA GLY A 257 -3.90 -13.61 -5.62
C GLY A 257 -4.19 -12.66 -6.78
N ASP A 258 -5.43 -12.70 -7.27
CA ASP A 258 -5.88 -11.92 -8.42
C ASP A 258 -5.89 -10.41 -8.13
N ASN A 259 -6.33 -9.99 -6.93
CA ASN A 259 -6.34 -8.59 -6.54
C ASN A 259 -4.93 -8.03 -6.36
N VAL A 260 -3.99 -8.80 -5.81
CA VAL A 260 -2.59 -8.38 -5.75
C VAL A 260 -2.04 -8.23 -7.16
N ASP A 261 -2.22 -9.23 -8.01
CA ASP A 261 -1.69 -9.20 -9.37
C ASP A 261 -2.26 -8.01 -10.15
N ARG A 262 -3.56 -7.74 -10.00
CA ARG A 262 -4.23 -6.60 -10.61
C ARG A 262 -3.83 -5.25 -10.03
N ALA A 263 -3.66 -5.17 -8.71
CA ALA A 263 -3.14 -3.98 -8.03
C ALA A 263 -1.69 -3.66 -8.46
N LEU A 264 -0.95 -4.67 -8.93
CA LEU A 264 0.40 -4.56 -9.49
C LEU A 264 0.40 -4.43 -11.02
N GLY A 265 -0.77 -4.39 -11.65
CA GLY A 265 -0.93 -4.28 -13.10
C GLY A 265 -0.63 -5.56 -13.88
N LEU A 266 -0.41 -6.71 -13.23
CA LEU A 266 0.01 -7.96 -13.86
C LEU A 266 -1.10 -8.69 -14.64
N THR A 267 -2.36 -8.36 -14.41
CA THR A 267 -3.49 -8.93 -15.15
C THR A 267 -3.81 -8.06 -16.36
N SER A 268 -3.31 -8.45 -17.53
CA SER A 268 -3.88 -8.02 -18.80
C SER A 268 -5.25 -8.70 -18.98
N GLY A 269 -6.26 -7.94 -19.39
CA GLY A 269 -7.66 -8.38 -19.38
C GLY A 269 -7.91 -9.77 -19.97
N THR A 270 -8.59 -10.60 -19.19
CA THR A 270 -9.64 -11.48 -19.73
C THR A 270 -10.96 -10.78 -19.49
N GLU A 271 -11.34 -9.92 -20.45
CA GLU A 271 -12.74 -9.82 -20.82
C GLU A 271 -13.07 -11.13 -21.56
N THR A 272 -13.91 -11.94 -20.95
CA THR A 272 -14.79 -12.89 -21.64
C THR A 272 -16.18 -12.68 -21.09
#